data_AF-A0A267DWT8-F1
#
_entry.id   AF-A0A267DWT8-F1
#
_cell.length_a   1.000
_cell.length_b   1.000
_cell.length_c   1.000
_cell.angle_alpha   90.00
_cell.angle_beta   90.00
_cell.angle_gamma   90.00
#
_symmetry.space_group_name_H-M   'P 1'
#
loop_
_entity.id
_entity.type
_entity.pdbx_description
1 polymer ?
#
loop_
_entity_poly.entity_id
_entity_poly.type
_entity_poly.pdbx_seq_one_letter_code
_entity_poly.pdbx_strand_id
1 'polypeptide(L)'
;QHLSTATMGAQMSLIAPNLYLGSWQGANNAKLLEENGVRHILTIFDARFSMPACVKQRNHLQFLAADSCQQDIRQFFQQSNDFIHSGRLAGEAVFVHCMAGVSRSATLIIAYLASVTDLPWDTVLSAVRAAKHDVAPNFHFRAQLRLWQNDGGLEAERARLLEKFGPWQEDRDRLLKLAEICAEFERTGYWRGEPSIERRGNAFFAVHHLPDAEDEVDDAAAGDAEQAEAREDATERNGHGKDVEEAVEAVEAAKPSDVAAAGDRDSNE
;
A
#
# COMPACT_ATOMS: atom_id res chain seq x y z
N GLN A 1 20.18 8.94 20.91
CA GLN A 1 20.35 8.18 19.66
C GLN A 1 19.39 8.79 18.65
N HIS A 2 19.91 9.52 17.66
CA HIS A 2 19.10 10.12 16.60
C HIS A 2 18.68 9.02 15.64
N LEU A 3 17.41 8.60 15.72
CA LEU A 3 16.80 7.80 14.66
C LEU A 3 16.74 8.69 13.41
N SER A 4 17.25 8.20 12.29
CA SER A 4 17.15 8.93 11.03
C SER A 4 15.68 9.13 10.69
N THR A 5 15.37 10.22 10.03
CA THR A 5 14.00 10.57 9.69
C THR A 5 13.36 9.63 8.68
N ALA A 6 14.19 8.91 7.88
CA ALA A 6 13.76 7.77 7.08
C ALA A 6 13.22 6.61 7.95
N THR A 7 13.78 6.39 9.15
CA THR A 7 13.28 5.37 10.09
C THR A 7 11.95 5.78 10.73
N MET A 8 11.66 7.08 10.87
CA MET A 8 10.39 7.55 11.45
C MET A 8 9.20 7.33 10.50
N GLY A 9 9.37 7.54 9.19
CA GLY A 9 8.32 7.29 8.18
C GLY A 9 7.92 5.80 8.05
N ALA A 10 8.78 4.88 8.50
CA ALA A 10 8.44 3.45 8.59
C ALA A 10 7.55 3.13 9.81
N GLN A 11 7.64 3.92 10.88
CA GLN A 11 6.89 3.69 12.12
C GLN A 11 5.52 4.36 12.10
N MET A 12 5.47 5.64 11.72
CA MET A 12 4.26 6.46 11.74
C MET A 12 4.43 7.66 10.80
N SER A 13 3.49 7.84 9.89
CA SER A 13 3.39 8.99 8.99
C SER A 13 2.09 9.73 9.24
N LEU A 14 2.16 11.06 9.32
CA LEU A 14 0.97 11.92 9.29
C LEU A 14 0.39 11.90 7.87
N ILE A 15 -0.86 11.47 7.73
CA ILE A 15 -1.55 11.39 6.43
C ILE A 15 -2.47 12.60 6.24
N ALA A 16 -3.14 13.01 7.30
CA ALA A 16 -4.04 14.15 7.32
C ALA A 16 -4.09 14.71 8.76
N PRO A 17 -4.64 15.91 8.99
CA PRO A 17 -4.78 16.45 10.34
C PRO A 17 -5.42 15.42 11.28
N ASN A 18 -4.70 15.12 12.36
CA ASN A 18 -5.07 14.14 13.39
C ASN A 18 -5.26 12.69 12.88
N LEU A 19 -4.67 12.33 11.74
CA LEU A 19 -4.75 10.97 11.18
C LEU A 19 -3.36 10.47 10.78
N TYR A 20 -2.96 9.37 11.39
CA TYR A 20 -1.65 8.76 11.21
C TYR A 20 -1.77 7.32 10.69
N LEU A 21 -0.83 6.94 9.82
CA LEU A 21 -0.65 5.58 9.29
C LEU A 21 0.69 5.02 9.75
N GLY A 22 0.74 3.75 10.15
CA GLY A 22 2.03 3.16 10.49
C GLY A 22 2.06 1.66 10.68
N SER A 23 3.17 1.21 11.26
CA SER A 23 3.51 -0.20 11.48
C SER A 23 3.36 -0.59 12.95
N TRP A 24 3.55 -1.88 13.25
CA TRP A 24 3.59 -2.39 14.63
C TRP A 24 4.65 -1.68 15.49
N GLN A 25 5.78 -1.30 14.89
CA GLN A 25 6.84 -0.57 15.59
C GLN A 25 6.34 0.78 16.13
N GLY A 26 5.52 1.50 15.36
CA GLY A 26 4.88 2.73 15.82
C GLY A 26 3.90 2.51 16.95
N ALA A 27 3.09 1.43 16.88
CA ALA A 27 2.15 1.07 17.94
C ALA A 27 2.85 0.68 19.25
N ASN A 28 4.04 0.08 19.16
CA ASN A 28 4.86 -0.30 20.30
C ASN A 28 5.81 0.83 20.79
N ASN A 29 5.65 2.05 20.29
CA ASN A 29 6.46 3.20 20.68
C ASN A 29 5.61 4.21 21.47
N ALA A 30 5.55 4.02 22.80
CA ALA A 30 4.76 4.87 23.69
C ALA A 30 5.12 6.36 23.57
N LYS A 31 6.42 6.67 23.44
CA LYS A 31 6.89 8.04 23.30
C LYS A 31 6.36 8.69 22.01
N LEU A 32 6.45 7.99 20.88
CA LEU A 32 5.95 8.46 19.60
C LEU A 32 4.44 8.72 19.63
N LEU A 33 3.67 7.84 20.29
CA LEU A 33 2.23 8.00 20.45
C LEU A 33 1.88 9.23 21.31
N GLU A 34 2.62 9.49 22.38
CA GLU A 34 2.40 10.67 23.23
C GLU A 34 2.79 11.98 22.53
N GLU A 35 3.96 12.01 21.88
CA GLU A 35 4.46 13.20 21.17
C GLU A 35 3.53 13.65 20.04
N ASN A 36 2.82 12.70 19.41
CA ASN A 36 1.83 12.98 18.37
C ASN A 36 0.39 13.08 18.92
N GLY A 37 0.22 13.08 20.24
CA GLY A 37 -1.09 13.26 20.86
C GLY A 37 -2.10 12.13 20.58
N VAL A 38 -1.65 10.95 20.14
CA VAL A 38 -2.53 9.85 19.73
C VAL A 38 -3.38 9.37 20.91
N ARG A 39 -4.70 9.41 20.76
CA ARG A 39 -5.68 8.91 21.75
C ARG A 39 -6.53 7.75 21.24
N HIS A 40 -6.63 7.61 19.91
CA HIS A 40 -7.35 6.54 19.24
C HIS A 40 -6.38 5.66 18.46
N ILE A 41 -6.48 4.33 18.59
CA ILE A 41 -5.67 3.37 17.83
C ILE A 41 -6.57 2.34 17.18
N LEU A 42 -6.42 2.16 15.87
CA LEU A 42 -7.03 1.09 15.10
C LEU A 42 -5.94 0.10 14.66
N THR A 43 -6.04 -1.12 15.14
CA THR A 43 -5.13 -2.23 14.82
C THR A 43 -5.79 -3.23 13.89
N ILE A 44 -5.11 -3.66 12.83
CA ILE A 44 -5.59 -4.73 11.94
C ILE A 44 -4.50 -5.79 11.68
N PHE A 45 -4.73 -7.01 12.14
CA PHE A 45 -3.79 -8.14 12.07
C PHE A 45 -4.47 -9.45 11.70
N ASP A 46 -3.72 -10.44 11.24
CA ASP A 46 -4.22 -11.82 10.96
C ASP A 46 -4.40 -12.65 12.24
N ALA A 47 -3.84 -12.21 13.36
CA ALA A 47 -3.94 -12.89 14.64
C ALA A 47 -4.18 -11.91 15.79
N ARG A 48 -4.74 -12.44 16.89
CA ARG A 48 -4.86 -11.71 18.15
C ARG A 48 -3.52 -11.72 18.87
N PHE A 49 -2.99 -10.54 19.13
CA PHE A 49 -1.81 -10.33 19.97
C PHE A 49 -2.21 -9.57 21.23
N SER A 50 -1.51 -9.83 22.34
CA SER A 50 -1.61 -8.94 23.49
C SER A 50 -0.99 -7.59 23.12
N MET A 51 -1.83 -6.55 23.07
CA MET A 51 -1.34 -5.22 22.74
C MET A 51 -0.44 -4.65 23.85
N PRO A 52 0.54 -3.79 23.49
CA PRO A 52 1.36 -3.07 24.46
C PRO A 52 0.50 -2.24 25.41
N ALA A 53 1.01 -1.97 26.62
CA ALA A 53 0.28 -1.17 27.62
C ALA A 53 -0.08 0.22 27.09
N CYS A 54 0.81 0.86 26.31
CA CYS A 54 0.53 2.16 25.70
C CYS A 54 -0.68 2.13 24.76
N VAL A 55 -0.92 1.02 24.06
CA VAL A 55 -2.12 0.88 23.22
C VAL A 55 -3.37 0.65 24.07
N LYS A 56 -3.27 -0.20 25.11
CA LYS A 56 -4.40 -0.52 26.01
C LYS A 56 -4.90 0.67 26.83
N GLN A 57 -4.06 1.69 27.03
CA GLN A 57 -4.41 2.92 27.74
C GLN A 57 -5.16 3.95 26.86
N ARG A 58 -5.38 3.63 25.58
CA ARG A 58 -6.02 4.49 24.59
C ARG A 58 -7.36 3.89 24.16
N ASN A 59 -8.17 4.67 23.47
CA ASN A 59 -9.34 4.12 22.80
C ASN A 59 -8.86 3.19 21.67
N HIS A 60 -9.11 1.89 21.80
CA HIS A 60 -8.51 0.87 20.94
C HIS A 60 -9.57 0.02 20.24
N LEU A 61 -9.46 -0.05 18.92
CA LEU A 61 -10.25 -0.93 18.06
C LEU A 61 -9.32 -1.92 17.37
N GLN A 62 -9.66 -3.21 17.41
CA GLN A 62 -8.88 -4.27 16.78
C GLN A 62 -9.71 -5.11 15.82
N PHE A 63 -9.24 -5.22 14.57
CA PHE A 63 -9.77 -6.12 13.56
C PHE A 63 -8.85 -7.31 13.31
N LEU A 64 -9.48 -8.43 12.94
CA LEU A 64 -8.80 -9.62 12.47
C LEU A 64 -8.96 -9.74 10.96
N ALA A 65 -7.86 -9.53 10.23
CA ALA A 65 -7.81 -9.62 8.79
C ALA A 65 -6.42 -10.05 8.30
N ALA A 66 -6.41 -11.05 7.42
CA ALA A 66 -5.21 -11.44 6.69
C ALA A 66 -4.88 -10.46 5.57
N ASP A 67 -3.60 -10.30 5.24
CA ASP A 67 -3.17 -9.53 4.06
C ASP A 67 -3.09 -10.46 2.84
N SER A 68 -4.23 -10.99 2.42
CA SER A 68 -4.30 -12.03 1.40
C SER A 68 -5.46 -11.81 0.43
N CYS A 69 -5.44 -12.57 -0.67
CA CYS A 69 -6.49 -12.54 -1.69
C CYS A 69 -7.87 -13.01 -1.21
N GLN A 70 -7.91 -13.79 -0.12
CA GLN A 70 -9.14 -14.38 0.41
C GLN A 70 -9.85 -13.47 1.42
N GLN A 71 -9.18 -12.42 1.90
CA GLN A 71 -9.75 -11.52 2.90
C GLN A 71 -10.70 -10.52 2.25
N ASP A 72 -11.98 -10.53 2.64
CA ASP A 72 -12.87 -9.38 2.40
C ASP A 72 -12.54 -8.30 3.45
N ILE A 73 -11.97 -7.19 3.01
CA ILE A 73 -11.62 -6.06 3.89
C ILE A 73 -12.74 -5.01 3.93
N ARG A 74 -13.67 -5.04 2.97
CA ARG A 74 -14.79 -4.06 2.89
C ARG A 74 -15.72 -4.18 4.09
N GLN A 75 -15.85 -5.38 4.65
CA GLN A 75 -16.65 -5.63 5.86
C GLN A 75 -16.25 -4.73 7.03
N PHE A 76 -15.02 -4.20 7.05
CA PHE A 76 -14.52 -3.34 8.12
C PHE A 76 -14.71 -1.85 7.86
N PHE A 77 -15.07 -1.43 6.64
CA PHE A 77 -15.06 -0.01 6.25
C PHE A 77 -15.97 0.84 7.13
N GLN A 78 -17.21 0.42 7.33
CA GLN A 78 -18.16 1.18 8.13
C GLN A 78 -17.66 1.42 9.56
N GLN A 79 -17.20 0.35 10.22
CA GLN A 79 -16.74 0.42 11.60
C GLN A 79 -15.39 1.14 11.72
N SER A 80 -14.47 0.98 10.75
CA SER A 80 -13.23 1.75 10.71
C SER A 80 -13.49 3.23 10.52
N ASN A 81 -14.40 3.58 9.60
CA ASN A 81 -14.73 4.96 9.29
C ASN A 81 -15.36 5.65 10.50
N ASP A 82 -16.31 5.00 11.17
CA ASP A 82 -16.92 5.53 12.39
C ASP A 82 -15.86 5.79 13.48
N PHE A 83 -14.93 4.86 13.68
CA PHE A 83 -13.88 4.98 14.68
C PHE A 83 -12.91 6.12 14.36
N ILE A 84 -12.47 6.21 13.10
CA ILE A 84 -11.55 7.26 12.67
C ILE A 84 -12.24 8.62 12.71
N HIS A 85 -13.47 8.71 12.21
CA HIS A 85 -14.20 9.97 12.13
C HIS A 85 -14.52 10.53 13.51
N SER A 86 -15.01 9.69 14.43
CA SER A 86 -15.32 10.10 15.80
C SER A 86 -14.10 10.63 16.56
N GLY A 87 -12.94 9.96 16.45
CA GLY A 87 -11.69 10.45 17.05
C GLY A 87 -11.27 11.81 16.49
N ARG A 88 -11.36 11.99 15.16
CA ARG A 88 -11.00 13.26 14.52
C ARG A 88 -11.95 14.39 14.90
N LEU A 89 -13.27 14.13 14.97
CA LEU A 89 -14.26 15.13 15.40
C LEU A 89 -14.10 15.53 16.87
N ALA A 90 -13.56 14.65 17.72
CA ALA A 90 -13.18 14.99 19.09
C ALA A 90 -11.92 15.88 19.16
N GLY A 91 -11.29 16.21 18.03
CA GLY A 91 -10.03 16.94 17.98
C GLY A 91 -8.83 16.09 18.37
N GLU A 92 -8.98 14.76 18.43
CA GLU A 92 -7.95 13.83 18.88
C GLU A 92 -7.25 13.13 17.71
N ALA A 93 -5.98 12.77 17.90
CA ALA A 93 -5.21 12.04 16.90
C ALA A 93 -5.57 10.54 16.89
N VAL A 94 -5.83 10.04 15.68
CA VAL A 94 -6.12 8.63 15.37
C VAL A 94 -4.93 8.00 14.66
N PHE A 95 -4.47 6.86 15.16
CA PHE A 95 -3.42 6.06 14.55
C PHE A 95 -3.96 4.74 14.03
N VAL A 96 -3.85 4.51 12.72
CA VAL A 96 -4.27 3.27 12.06
C VAL A 96 -3.04 2.48 11.64
N HIS A 97 -2.92 1.24 12.12
CA HIS A 97 -1.72 0.45 11.86
C HIS A 97 -2.02 -1.04 11.62
N CYS A 98 -1.12 -1.66 10.87
CA CYS A 98 -1.04 -3.11 10.73
C CYS A 98 0.37 -3.58 11.10
N MET A 99 0.90 -4.61 10.44
CA MET A 99 2.26 -5.09 10.68
C MET A 99 3.29 -4.13 10.09
N ALA A 100 3.19 -3.85 8.80
CA ALA A 100 4.13 -3.02 8.06
C ALA A 100 3.63 -1.58 7.81
N GLY A 101 2.33 -1.32 7.95
CA GLY A 101 1.75 -0.02 7.58
C GLY A 101 1.65 0.22 6.07
N VAL A 102 1.61 -0.86 5.28
CA VAL A 102 1.70 -0.82 3.80
C VAL A 102 0.37 -1.12 3.12
N SER A 103 -0.35 -2.16 3.58
CA SER A 103 -1.53 -2.71 2.88
C SER A 103 -2.81 -2.60 3.69
N ARG A 104 -3.10 -3.52 4.62
CA ARG A 104 -4.35 -3.56 5.42
C ARG A 104 -4.76 -2.21 6.03
N SER A 105 -3.89 -1.59 6.82
CA SER A 105 -4.17 -0.30 7.47
C SER A 105 -4.30 0.85 6.47
N ALA A 106 -3.50 0.83 5.41
CA ALA A 106 -3.58 1.82 4.34
C ALA A 106 -4.93 1.73 3.60
N THR A 107 -5.43 0.51 3.33
CA THR A 107 -6.76 0.30 2.73
C THR A 107 -7.87 0.93 3.56
N LEU A 108 -7.83 0.78 4.90
CA LEU A 108 -8.84 1.39 5.77
C LEU A 108 -8.76 2.92 5.77
N ILE A 109 -7.55 3.49 5.74
CA ILE A 109 -7.37 4.94 5.60
C ILE A 109 -7.91 5.44 4.26
N ILE A 110 -7.63 4.72 3.17
CA ILE A 110 -8.12 5.09 1.83
C ILE A 110 -9.64 5.05 1.79
N ALA A 111 -10.25 3.99 2.32
CA ALA A 111 -11.70 3.89 2.42
C ALA A 111 -12.31 5.06 3.22
N TYR A 112 -11.71 5.40 4.36
CA TYR A 112 -12.14 6.53 5.18
C TYR A 112 -12.04 7.87 4.43
N LEU A 113 -10.87 8.19 3.89
CA LEU A 113 -10.61 9.45 3.21
C LEU A 113 -11.50 9.61 1.97
N ALA A 114 -11.72 8.53 1.20
CA ALA A 114 -12.68 8.54 0.09
C ALA A 114 -14.12 8.81 0.57
N SER A 115 -14.49 8.32 1.76
CA SER A 115 -15.83 8.49 2.33
C SER A 115 -16.11 9.89 2.90
N VAL A 116 -15.07 10.62 3.31
CA VAL A 116 -15.22 11.98 3.88
C VAL A 116 -14.87 13.09 2.88
N THR A 117 -14.47 12.71 1.67
CA THR A 117 -14.23 13.59 0.52
C THR A 117 -15.12 13.15 -0.65
N ASP A 118 -15.09 13.90 -1.75
CA ASP A 118 -15.70 13.57 -3.05
C ASP A 118 -14.70 12.92 -4.02
N LEU A 119 -13.52 12.53 -3.54
CA LEU A 119 -12.47 11.95 -4.35
C LEU A 119 -12.65 10.43 -4.54
N PRO A 120 -12.26 9.88 -5.71
CA PRO A 120 -12.26 8.45 -5.92
C PRO A 120 -11.09 7.78 -5.16
N TRP A 121 -11.23 6.47 -4.90
CA TRP A 121 -10.29 5.72 -4.06
C TRP A 121 -8.83 5.74 -4.58
N ASP A 122 -8.64 5.81 -5.89
CA ASP A 122 -7.34 5.80 -6.55
C ASP A 122 -6.63 7.15 -6.42
N THR A 123 -7.35 8.26 -6.58
CA THR A 123 -6.83 9.59 -6.23
C THR A 123 -6.44 9.67 -4.76
N VAL A 124 -7.24 9.10 -3.86
CA VAL A 124 -6.90 9.04 -2.43
C VAL A 124 -5.66 8.18 -2.17
N LEU A 125 -5.50 7.04 -2.86
CA LEU A 125 -4.30 6.21 -2.75
C LEU A 125 -3.04 7.00 -3.14
N SER A 126 -3.09 7.74 -4.25
CA SER A 126 -2.02 8.63 -4.69
C SER A 126 -1.68 9.68 -3.62
N ALA A 127 -2.71 10.28 -3.01
CA ALA A 127 -2.52 11.24 -1.92
C ALA A 127 -1.84 10.64 -0.69
N VAL A 128 -2.26 9.44 -0.28
CA VAL A 128 -1.64 8.73 0.84
C VAL A 128 -0.18 8.37 0.53
N ARG A 129 0.15 8.04 -0.72
CA ARG A 129 1.52 7.72 -1.15
C ARG A 129 2.46 8.91 -1.11
N ALA A 130 1.99 10.11 -1.42
CA ALA A 130 2.80 11.31 -1.27
C ALA A 130 3.23 11.54 0.18
N ALA A 131 2.38 11.18 1.16
CA ALA A 131 2.72 11.24 2.58
C ALA A 131 3.52 10.01 3.08
N LYS A 132 3.30 8.83 2.46
CA LYS A 132 3.97 7.57 2.81
C LYS A 132 4.21 6.70 1.57
N HIS A 133 5.38 6.87 0.96
CA HIS A 133 5.73 6.32 -0.37
C HIS A 133 5.64 4.79 -0.52
N ASP A 134 5.84 4.04 0.56
CA ASP A 134 5.80 2.57 0.56
C ASP A 134 4.37 2.01 0.66
N VAL A 135 3.34 2.86 0.70
CA VAL A 135 1.94 2.42 0.69
C VAL A 135 1.61 1.67 -0.59
N ALA A 136 1.22 0.41 -0.41
CA ALA A 136 0.88 -0.49 -1.49
C ALA A 136 -0.14 -1.53 -0.98
N PRO A 137 -1.44 -1.17 -0.89
CA PRO A 137 -2.52 -2.13 -0.70
C PRO A 137 -2.36 -3.29 -1.68
N ASN A 138 -2.54 -4.52 -1.20
CA ASN A 138 -2.44 -5.68 -2.09
C ASN A 138 -3.46 -5.56 -3.25
N PHE A 139 -3.19 -6.26 -4.35
CA PHE A 139 -4.01 -6.16 -5.57
C PHE A 139 -5.50 -6.41 -5.33
N HIS A 140 -5.84 -7.35 -4.45
CA HIS A 140 -7.21 -7.73 -4.15
C HIS A 140 -7.92 -6.66 -3.32
N PHE A 141 -7.24 -6.00 -2.39
CA PHE A 141 -7.79 -4.86 -1.67
C PHE A 141 -8.03 -3.66 -2.58
N ARG A 142 -7.16 -3.41 -3.56
CA ARG A 142 -7.42 -2.38 -4.60
C ARG A 142 -8.62 -2.73 -5.46
N ALA A 143 -8.78 -4.01 -5.84
CA ALA A 143 -9.96 -4.47 -6.56
C ALA A 143 -11.24 -4.29 -5.72
N GLN A 144 -11.18 -4.57 -4.41
CA GLN A 144 -12.29 -4.36 -3.49
C GLN A 144 -12.66 -2.87 -3.31
N LEU A 145 -11.68 -1.97 -3.20
CA LEU A 145 -11.92 -0.52 -3.20
C LEU A 145 -12.59 -0.05 -4.49
N ARG A 146 -12.11 -0.54 -5.65
CA ARG A 146 -12.71 -0.23 -6.96
C ARG A 146 -14.15 -0.74 -7.06
N LEU A 147 -14.39 -1.98 -6.63
CA LEU A 147 -15.74 -2.55 -6.64
C LEU A 147 -16.67 -1.75 -5.74
N TRP A 148 -16.24 -1.44 -4.51
CA TRP A 148 -17.00 -0.66 -3.54
C TRP A 148 -17.35 0.76 -4.04
N GLN A 149 -16.49 1.37 -4.86
CA GLN A 149 -16.82 2.62 -5.55
C GLN A 149 -17.82 2.39 -6.70
N ASN A 150 -17.63 1.34 -7.50
CA ASN A 150 -18.45 1.11 -8.69
C ASN A 150 -19.85 0.55 -8.37
N ASP A 151 -20.01 -0.15 -7.25
CA ASP A 151 -21.29 -0.75 -6.81
C ASP A 151 -22.15 0.19 -5.96
N GLY A 152 -21.71 1.45 -5.77
CA GLY A 152 -22.42 2.48 -5.00
C GLY A 152 -22.18 2.41 -3.50
N GLY A 153 -21.33 1.48 -3.02
CA GLY A 153 -20.99 1.37 -1.61
C GLY A 153 -20.27 2.61 -1.06
N LEU A 154 -19.43 3.29 -1.85
CA LEU A 154 -18.76 4.52 -1.44
C LEU A 154 -19.76 5.67 -1.27
N GLU A 155 -20.67 5.86 -2.22
CA GLU A 155 -21.73 6.87 -2.15
C GLU A 155 -22.68 6.62 -0.97
N ALA A 156 -23.04 5.36 -0.72
CA ALA A 156 -23.84 4.98 0.44
C ALA A 156 -23.12 5.30 1.75
N GLU A 157 -21.81 5.05 1.84
CA GLU A 157 -21.02 5.32 3.03
C GLU A 157 -20.84 6.83 3.28
N ARG A 158 -20.63 7.62 2.22
CA ARG A 158 -20.62 9.10 2.29
C ARG A 158 -21.92 9.63 2.89
N ALA A 159 -23.06 9.17 2.35
CA ALA A 159 -24.38 9.57 2.84
C ALA A 159 -24.58 9.15 4.30
N ARG A 160 -24.18 7.93 4.66
CA ARG A 160 -24.29 7.41 6.02
C ARG A 160 -23.45 8.20 7.02
N LEU A 161 -22.20 8.54 6.69
CA LEU A 161 -21.36 9.35 7.57
C LEU A 161 -21.97 10.75 7.75
N LEU A 162 -22.49 11.35 6.69
CA LEU A 162 -23.12 12.67 6.74
C LEU A 162 -24.38 12.65 7.62
N GLU A 163 -25.20 11.61 7.49
CA GLU A 163 -26.38 11.40 8.33
C GLU A 163 -25.99 11.21 9.81
N LYS A 164 -24.95 10.40 10.07
CA LYS A 164 -24.54 10.04 11.43
C LYS A 164 -23.84 11.17 12.18
N PHE A 165 -22.99 11.94 11.50
CA PHE A 165 -22.09 12.90 12.14
C PHE A 165 -22.37 14.37 11.77
N GLY A 166 -23.28 14.63 10.82
CA GLY A 166 -23.52 15.97 10.29
C GLY A 166 -22.42 16.44 9.34
N PRO A 167 -22.50 17.66 8.77
CA PRO A 167 -21.49 18.16 7.83
C PRO A 167 -20.16 18.56 8.51
N TRP A 168 -19.03 18.34 7.83
CA TRP A 168 -17.66 18.62 8.31
C TRP A 168 -16.84 19.50 7.35
N GLN A 169 -17.39 20.63 6.91
CA GLN A 169 -16.89 21.45 5.79
C GLN A 169 -15.42 21.88 5.93
N GLU A 170 -15.01 22.44 7.06
CA GLU A 170 -13.62 22.90 7.25
C GLU A 170 -12.59 21.76 7.16
N ASP A 171 -12.96 20.59 7.66
CA ASP A 171 -12.12 19.41 7.67
C ASP A 171 -12.05 18.77 6.27
N ARG A 172 -13.16 18.81 5.53
CA ARG A 172 -13.23 18.38 4.13
C ARG A 172 -12.33 19.22 3.23
N ASP A 173 -12.36 20.54 3.35
CA ASP A 173 -11.57 21.44 2.50
C ASP A 173 -10.05 21.23 2.67
N ARG A 174 -9.62 20.95 3.90
CA ARG A 174 -8.21 20.61 4.19
C ARG A 174 -7.80 19.29 3.54
N LEU A 175 -8.66 18.27 3.60
CA LEU A 175 -8.41 16.97 2.98
C LEU A 175 -8.36 17.07 1.46
N LEU A 176 -9.26 17.85 0.86
CA LEU A 176 -9.27 18.10 -0.58
C LEU A 176 -8.00 18.80 -1.04
N LYS A 177 -7.58 19.83 -0.30
CA LYS A 177 -6.36 20.58 -0.61
C LYS A 177 -5.11 19.69 -0.54
N LEU A 178 -5.02 18.79 0.44
CA LEU A 178 -3.94 17.81 0.52
C LEU A 178 -3.95 16.88 -0.70
N ALA A 179 -5.11 16.37 -1.07
CA ALA A 179 -5.23 15.45 -2.20
C ALA A 179 -4.92 16.10 -3.55
N GLU A 180 -5.34 17.35 -3.77
CA GLU A 180 -5.01 18.12 -4.97
C GLU A 180 -3.49 18.27 -5.14
N ILE A 181 -2.78 18.63 -4.06
CA ILE A 181 -1.33 18.80 -4.10
C ILE A 181 -0.64 17.47 -4.43
N CYS A 182 -1.14 16.37 -3.89
CA CYS A 182 -0.54 15.05 -4.13
C CYS A 182 -0.86 14.49 -5.52
N ALA A 183 -2.06 14.73 -6.05
CA ALA A 183 -2.43 14.34 -7.42
C ALA A 183 -1.58 15.12 -8.45
N GLU A 184 -1.35 16.41 -8.20
CA GLU A 184 -0.46 17.21 -9.04
C GLU A 184 0.99 16.71 -8.97
N PHE A 185 1.47 16.31 -7.79
CA PHE A 185 2.80 15.74 -7.62
C PHE A 185 2.97 14.43 -8.40
N GLU A 186 2.02 13.49 -8.34
CA GLU A 186 2.12 12.25 -9.14
C GLU A 186 2.06 12.52 -10.65
N ARG A 187 1.27 13.50 -11.09
CA ARG A 187 1.12 13.85 -12.51
C ARG A 187 2.37 14.53 -13.07
N THR A 188 3.05 15.36 -12.28
CA THR A 188 4.09 16.27 -12.76
C THR A 188 5.49 15.96 -12.24
N GLY A 189 5.61 15.14 -11.20
CA GLY A 189 6.84 14.99 -10.42
C GLY A 189 7.21 16.23 -9.60
N TYR A 190 6.39 17.28 -9.59
CA TYR A 190 6.73 18.58 -9.02
C TYR A 190 5.85 18.93 -7.81
N TRP A 191 6.47 19.26 -6.68
CA TRP A 191 5.78 19.73 -5.47
C TRP A 191 5.86 21.25 -5.36
N ARG A 192 4.73 21.95 -5.49
CA ARG A 192 4.68 23.43 -5.46
C ARG A 192 4.78 24.07 -4.06
N GLY A 193 4.95 23.30 -2.99
CA GLY A 193 4.97 23.82 -1.62
C GLY A 193 3.55 24.09 -1.06
N GLU A 194 3.39 23.96 0.25
CA GLU A 194 2.12 24.17 0.96
C GLU A 194 1.63 25.63 0.91
N PRO A 195 0.31 25.87 0.81
CA PRO A 195 -0.32 27.12 1.25
C PRO A 195 -0.48 27.07 2.78
N SER A 196 0.46 27.68 3.49
CA SER A 196 0.49 27.98 4.93
C SER A 196 -0.69 27.45 5.77
N ILE A 197 -0.60 26.20 6.22
CA ILE A 197 -1.37 25.70 7.37
C ILE A 197 -0.56 26.11 8.60
N GLU A 198 -1.15 26.96 9.47
CA GLU A 198 -0.43 27.45 10.66
C GLU A 198 0.05 26.30 11.54
N ARG A 199 1.37 26.27 11.72
CA ARG A 199 2.10 25.30 12.53
C ARG A 199 1.67 25.38 13.99
N ARG A 200 1.20 24.27 14.53
CA ARG A 200 1.53 23.91 15.91
C ARG A 200 2.27 22.57 15.92
N GLY A 201 3.60 22.67 15.98
CA GLY A 201 4.48 21.63 16.52
C GLY A 201 4.73 20.41 15.65
N ASN A 202 5.97 20.34 15.15
CA ASN A 202 6.74 19.15 14.75
C ASN A 202 6.56 18.56 13.34
N ALA A 203 7.49 19.01 12.49
CA ALA A 203 8.22 18.26 11.46
C ALA A 203 7.41 17.64 10.31
N PHE A 204 7.09 18.47 9.32
CA PHE A 204 6.90 17.99 7.94
C PHE A 204 8.25 18.03 7.21
N PHE A 205 8.56 16.94 6.49
CA PHE A 205 9.82 16.79 5.75
C PHE A 205 9.87 17.76 4.57
N ALA A 206 10.81 18.70 4.60
CA ALA A 206 11.39 19.24 3.39
C ALA A 206 12.25 18.13 2.78
N VAL A 207 11.83 17.59 1.64
CA VAL A 207 12.74 16.79 0.81
C VAL A 207 13.74 17.78 0.21
N HIS A 208 15.00 17.66 0.63
CA HIS A 208 16.10 18.45 0.10
C HIS A 208 16.20 18.29 -1.42
N HIS A 209 16.43 19.42 -2.10
CA HIS A 209 16.89 19.46 -3.49
C HIS A 209 18.04 18.47 -3.70
N LEU A 210 17.88 17.57 -4.65
CA LEU A 210 19.03 17.04 -5.38
C LEU A 210 19.43 18.14 -6.37
N PRO A 211 20.70 18.58 -6.40
CA PRO A 211 21.14 19.53 -7.41
C PRO A 211 21.10 18.86 -8.77
N ASP A 212 20.49 19.53 -9.74
CA ASP A 212 20.65 19.23 -11.15
C ASP A 212 22.14 19.34 -11.50
N ALA A 213 22.70 18.27 -12.08
CA ALA A 213 23.99 18.34 -12.72
C ALA A 213 23.80 19.20 -13.99
N GLU A 214 24.22 20.46 -13.91
CA GLU A 214 24.49 21.29 -15.06
C GLU A 214 25.68 20.70 -15.82
N ASP A 215 25.48 20.30 -17.07
CA ASP A 215 26.53 20.23 -18.10
C ASP A 215 25.96 20.94 -19.36
N GLU A 216 26.06 22.27 -19.36
CA GLU A 216 26.29 23.09 -20.55
C GLU A 216 27.79 23.40 -20.52
N VAL A 217 28.65 23.30 -21.55
CA VAL A 217 28.63 23.66 -22.98
C VAL A 217 29.92 22.99 -23.56
N ASP A 218 30.17 22.72 -24.84
CA ASP A 218 30.10 23.60 -26.00
C ASP A 218 30.42 22.78 -27.27
N ASP A 219 29.97 23.29 -28.42
CA ASP A 219 30.09 22.69 -29.75
C ASP A 219 31.44 23.01 -30.42
N ALA A 220 31.82 22.13 -31.36
CA ALA A 220 32.79 22.30 -32.46
C ALA A 220 34.32 22.20 -32.18
N ALA A 221 34.93 21.09 -32.67
CA ALA A 221 35.85 21.13 -33.82
C ALA A 221 36.35 19.73 -34.24
N ALA A 222 36.08 19.41 -35.51
CA ALA A 222 36.81 18.59 -36.48
C ALA A 222 37.97 17.66 -36.04
N GLY A 223 37.95 16.43 -36.59
CA GLY A 223 39.16 15.71 -36.97
C GLY A 223 39.07 14.19 -36.85
N ASP A 224 39.18 13.51 -37.99
CA ASP A 224 39.62 12.12 -38.19
C ASP A 224 38.73 10.99 -37.65
N ALA A 225 37.97 10.29 -38.49
CA ALA A 225 38.40 9.21 -39.39
C ALA A 225 38.63 7.87 -38.68
N GLU A 226 38.06 6.83 -39.30
CA GLU A 226 38.41 5.41 -39.22
C GLU A 226 37.75 4.50 -38.16
N GLN A 227 36.85 3.68 -38.72
CA GLN A 227 36.77 2.21 -38.61
C GLN A 227 35.80 1.56 -37.62
N ALA A 228 35.03 0.63 -38.21
CA ALA A 228 34.29 -0.50 -37.62
C ALA A 228 33.02 -0.10 -36.81
N GLU A 229 31.80 -0.55 -37.07
CA GLU A 229 31.33 -1.82 -37.61
C GLU A 229 29.99 -1.59 -38.33
N ALA A 230 29.97 -1.86 -39.63
CA ALA A 230 28.73 -2.06 -40.38
C ALA A 230 28.98 -3.27 -41.28
N ARG A 231 28.54 -4.45 -40.84
CA ARG A 231 28.36 -5.69 -41.62
C ARG A 231 27.83 -6.76 -40.68
N GLU A 232 26.53 -7.01 -40.77
CA GLU A 232 25.97 -8.37 -40.87
C GLU A 232 24.44 -8.27 -40.95
N ASP A 233 23.95 -7.92 -42.14
CA ASP A 233 22.69 -8.47 -42.62
C ASP A 233 22.81 -8.72 -44.13
N ALA A 234 22.14 -9.76 -44.60
CA ALA A 234 22.17 -10.36 -45.93
C ALA A 234 23.34 -11.30 -46.26
N THR A 235 23.16 -12.60 -46.00
CA THR A 235 23.08 -13.56 -47.11
C THR A 235 22.37 -14.86 -46.70
N GLU A 236 21.11 -14.92 -47.10
CA GLU A 236 20.35 -16.14 -47.29
C GLU A 236 20.91 -16.92 -48.52
N ARG A 237 20.88 -18.26 -48.44
CA ARG A 237 20.80 -19.27 -49.53
C ARG A 237 22.09 -19.84 -50.14
N ASN A 238 22.46 -21.03 -49.66
CA ASN A 238 22.43 -22.34 -50.37
C ASN A 238 23.14 -23.34 -49.43
N GLY A 239 22.52 -24.39 -48.91
CA GLY A 239 21.80 -25.43 -49.63
C GLY A 239 22.69 -26.69 -49.68
N HIS A 240 22.49 -27.64 -48.77
CA HIS A 240 22.71 -29.08 -48.98
C HIS A 240 22.09 -29.88 -47.83
N GLY A 241 20.91 -30.42 -48.08
CA GLY A 241 20.39 -31.56 -47.33
C GLY A 241 20.84 -32.86 -48.01
N LYS A 242 21.17 -33.87 -47.20
CA LYS A 242 21.01 -35.29 -47.47
C LYS A 242 21.18 -36.06 -46.15
N ASP A 243 20.12 -36.83 -45.84
CA ASP A 243 20.07 -38.16 -45.21
C ASP A 243 20.70 -38.27 -43.79
N VAL A 244 20.04 -38.77 -42.73
CA VAL A 244 19.48 -40.11 -42.45
C VAL A 244 18.55 -39.94 -41.22
N GLU A 245 17.24 -40.26 -41.20
CA GLU A 245 16.58 -41.56 -40.98
C GLU A 245 16.98 -42.32 -39.68
N GLU A 246 15.97 -42.87 -38.97
CA GLU A 246 16.02 -43.73 -37.75
C GLU A 246 16.40 -43.04 -36.41
N ALA A 247 15.71 -43.20 -35.28
CA ALA A 247 14.88 -44.30 -34.82
C ALA A 247 13.74 -43.84 -33.88
N VAL A 248 12.52 -44.25 -34.23
CA VAL A 248 11.39 -44.47 -33.33
C VAL A 248 11.21 -46.00 -33.29
N GLU A 249 10.86 -46.56 -32.13
CA GLU A 249 10.51 -47.97 -31.85
C GLU A 249 11.63 -49.02 -31.69
N ALA A 250 11.82 -49.45 -30.43
CA ALA A 250 11.79 -50.85 -29.97
C ALA A 250 11.50 -50.79 -28.45
N VAL A 251 10.27 -51.00 -27.95
CA VAL A 251 9.42 -52.20 -27.90
C VAL A 251 10.01 -53.32 -27.03
N GLU A 252 9.27 -53.57 -25.94
CA GLU A 252 9.11 -54.82 -25.17
C GLU A 252 10.30 -55.43 -24.41
N ALA A 253 10.17 -55.47 -23.08
CA ALA A 253 9.68 -56.67 -22.40
C ALA A 253 9.75 -56.53 -20.87
N ALA A 254 8.59 -56.46 -20.22
CA ALA A 254 8.26 -57.18 -18.98
C ALA A 254 6.92 -56.65 -18.45
N LYS A 255 5.84 -57.34 -18.84
CA LYS A 255 4.53 -57.26 -18.19
C LYS A 255 4.38 -58.43 -17.19
N PRO A 256 3.33 -58.40 -16.34
CA PRO A 256 3.38 -58.79 -14.93
C PRO A 256 2.70 -60.13 -14.64
N SER A 257 2.92 -60.64 -13.43
CA SER A 257 2.13 -61.67 -12.73
C SER A 257 2.79 -61.89 -11.35
N ASP A 258 2.13 -62.17 -10.23
CA ASP A 258 0.74 -62.53 -9.97
C ASP A 258 0.48 -62.56 -8.44
N VAL A 259 -0.77 -62.26 -8.06
CA VAL A 259 -1.64 -62.99 -7.08
C VAL A 259 -1.25 -62.92 -5.58
N ALA A 260 -2.03 -62.19 -4.76
CA ALA A 260 -3.18 -62.63 -3.90
C ALA A 260 -2.75 -63.48 -2.68
N ALA A 261 -3.41 -63.56 -1.52
CA ALA A 261 -4.71 -63.18 -0.97
C ALA A 261 -4.58 -63.19 0.59
N ALA A 262 -5.32 -62.37 1.35
CA ALA A 262 -6.47 -62.76 2.20
C ALA A 262 -6.20 -63.36 3.61
N GLY A 263 -6.99 -62.88 4.59
CA GLY A 263 -7.29 -63.46 5.93
C GLY A 263 -6.25 -63.13 7.02
N ASP A 264 -6.55 -62.83 8.29
CA ASP A 264 -7.72 -62.97 9.17
C ASP A 264 -7.59 -61.92 10.31
N ARG A 265 -8.66 -61.24 10.77
CA ARG A 265 -9.37 -61.46 12.05
C ARG A 265 -8.49 -61.94 13.22
N ASP A 266 -8.40 -61.22 14.34
CA ASP A 266 -9.37 -61.34 15.44
C ASP A 266 -9.09 -60.36 16.61
N SER A 267 -10.16 -60.13 17.37
CA SER A 267 -10.35 -59.35 18.59
C SER A 267 -9.56 -59.81 19.84
N ASN A 268 -9.28 -58.87 20.76
CA ASN A 268 -9.74 -58.87 22.17
C ASN A 268 -9.28 -57.56 22.87
N GLU A 269 -10.21 -56.80 23.46
CA GLU A 269 -10.40 -56.63 24.93
C GLU A 269 -9.24 -55.93 25.66
#